data_AF-A0A7X6D1Y7-F1
#
_entry.id   AF-A0A7X6D1Y7-F1
#
_cell.length_a   1.000
_cell.length_b   1.000
_cell.length_c   1.000
_cell.angle_alpha   90.00
_cell.angle_beta   90.00
_cell.angle_gamma   90.00
#
_symmetry.space_group_name_H-M   'P 1'
#
loop_
_entity.id
_entity.type
_entity.pdbx_description
1 polymer ?
#
loop_
_entity_poly.entity_id
_entity_poly.type
_entity_poly.pdbx_seq_one_letter_code
_entity_poly.pdbx_strand_id
1 'polypeptide(L)'
;MKTISDSGRRAAGDPRLGWARPGAPRLHHRRDGILPTTAAALSLPGEAVLTATAARSGPVPEPHPLVRKVLDGLGPAQRDRHVGRCPEVTLVSRRLTAADASSNGQARRALKGARITTRHIREDGDPQHGEYARHCHSCTALLNHFGVRSISPVTDATTALRLPVLKGKAATGGEGTAAVVEQALVDAGWEPGRRAEESVIWAAELRNHLSSLGHPHVVVAAAEQLWEEFGSLTVLPRAGGREHVPCQVTVAPLRGLHWARTLRDLGQALGTELSPLGEAGHLGPDAPGVGAGLLAVDEQGRVYCVDHTGDWFAGEDLRSALGALLTGTPLVRLDPPE
;
A
#
# COMPACT_ATOMS: atom_id res chain seq x y z
N MET A 1 62.78 35.77 17.46
CA MET A 1 62.04 35.16 18.59
C MET A 1 61.17 34.06 18.01
N LYS A 2 61.34 32.82 18.50
CA LYS A 2 60.66 31.61 18.01
C LYS A 2 59.17 31.66 18.33
N THR A 3 58.34 31.14 17.43
CA THR A 3 57.19 30.30 17.79
C THR A 3 56.94 29.27 16.69
N ILE A 4 56.82 28.02 17.13
CA ILE A 4 56.68 26.78 16.39
C ILE A 4 55.24 26.27 16.59
N SER A 5 54.71 25.56 15.58
CA SER A 5 53.52 24.67 15.58
C SER A 5 52.17 25.36 15.76
N ASP A 6 51.07 24.95 15.10
CA ASP A 6 50.68 23.55 14.87
C ASP A 6 49.97 23.34 13.53
N SER A 7 50.47 22.35 12.80
CA SER A 7 49.98 21.85 11.54
C SER A 7 48.84 20.86 11.77
N GLY A 8 47.64 21.37 12.00
CA GLY A 8 46.39 20.60 11.99
C GLY A 8 45.89 20.39 10.57
N ARG A 9 46.46 19.42 9.85
CA ARG A 9 45.96 18.91 8.57
C ARG A 9 44.52 18.42 8.78
N ARG A 10 43.51 19.19 8.35
CA ARG A 10 42.11 18.74 8.28
C ARG A 10 42.09 17.41 7.55
N ALA A 11 41.58 16.37 8.21
CA ALA A 11 41.32 15.08 7.59
C ALA A 11 40.44 15.31 6.36
N ALA A 12 40.92 14.87 5.20
CA ALA A 12 40.13 14.82 3.98
C ALA A 12 38.90 13.95 4.27
N GLY A 13 37.70 14.54 4.17
CA GLY A 13 36.45 13.82 4.34
C GLY A 13 36.33 12.69 3.31
N ASP A 14 35.76 11.56 3.75
CA ASP A 14 35.48 10.41 2.91
C ASP A 14 34.55 10.81 1.73
N PRO A 15 34.96 10.63 0.47
CA PRO A 15 34.16 10.97 -0.70
C PRO A 15 32.87 10.16 -0.84
N ARG A 16 32.61 9.18 0.04
CA ARG A 16 31.35 8.40 0.07
C ARG A 16 30.25 8.99 0.97
N LEU A 17 30.55 10.01 1.78
CA LEU A 17 29.59 10.62 2.72
C LEU A 17 28.86 11.86 2.13
N GLY A 18 28.94 12.05 0.81
CA GLY A 18 28.52 13.29 0.14
C GLY A 18 27.25 13.24 -0.69
N TRP A 19 26.42 12.19 -0.62
CA TRP A 19 25.15 12.15 -1.35
C TRP A 19 24.00 12.35 -0.38
N ALA A 20 23.46 13.57 -0.34
CA ALA A 20 22.09 13.75 0.12
C ALA A 20 21.22 12.79 -0.70
N ARG A 21 20.66 11.77 -0.04
CA ARG A 21 19.68 10.87 -0.64
C ARG A 21 18.56 11.74 -1.20
N PRO A 22 18.22 11.66 -2.50
CA PRO A 22 17.08 12.40 -3.02
C PRO A 22 15.87 12.14 -2.13
N GLY A 23 15.27 13.19 -1.58
CA GLY A 23 14.03 13.05 -0.83
C GLY A 23 12.94 12.46 -1.73
N ALA A 24 11.88 11.93 -1.11
CA ALA A 24 10.73 11.43 -1.84
C ALA A 24 10.28 12.44 -2.93
N PRO A 25 9.94 11.97 -4.14
CA PRO A 25 9.44 12.83 -5.20
C PRO A 25 8.23 13.63 -4.74
N ARG A 26 8.08 14.86 -5.25
CA ARG A 26 6.93 15.71 -4.95
C ARG A 26 5.96 15.67 -6.12
N LEU A 27 4.66 15.69 -5.82
CA LEU A 27 3.66 15.99 -6.83
C LEU A 27 3.81 17.46 -7.24
N HIS A 28 3.78 17.72 -8.55
CA HIS A 28 3.77 19.06 -9.14
C HIS A 28 2.36 19.66 -9.18
N HIS A 29 1.34 18.81 -9.24
CA HIS A 29 -0.07 19.20 -9.18
C HIS A 29 -0.89 18.06 -8.58
N ARG A 30 -2.15 18.34 -8.26
CA ARG A 30 -3.09 17.31 -7.82
C ARG A 30 -3.34 16.34 -8.97
N ARG A 31 -3.27 15.04 -8.67
CA ARG A 31 -3.69 13.98 -9.59
C ARG A 31 -5.20 14.07 -9.88
N ASP A 32 -5.57 14.02 -11.16
CA ASP A 32 -6.97 14.18 -11.61
C ASP A 32 -7.88 13.01 -11.21
N GLY A 33 -7.35 11.78 -11.21
CA GLY A 33 -8.10 10.56 -10.90
C GLY A 33 -8.22 10.23 -9.40
N ILE A 34 -9.41 9.78 -8.97
CA ILE A 34 -9.65 9.24 -7.62
C ILE A 34 -9.40 7.73 -7.52
N LEU A 35 -9.08 7.07 -8.63
CA LEU A 35 -8.92 5.62 -8.72
C LEU A 35 -7.49 5.19 -8.34
N PRO A 36 -7.27 3.96 -7.87
CA PRO A 36 -8.29 3.06 -7.36
C PRO A 36 -8.96 3.64 -6.11
N THR A 37 -10.18 3.19 -5.84
CA THR A 37 -10.83 3.45 -4.55
C THR A 37 -11.72 2.26 -4.15
N THR A 38 -12.32 2.36 -2.98
CA THR A 38 -13.33 1.42 -2.48
C THR A 38 -14.52 2.18 -1.96
N ALA A 39 -15.71 1.65 -2.18
CA ALA A 39 -16.94 2.11 -1.54
C ALA A 39 -17.45 1.06 -0.56
N ALA A 40 -18.01 1.52 0.55
CA ALA A 40 -18.70 0.66 1.50
C ALA A 40 -20.14 1.09 1.72
N ALA A 41 -20.98 0.13 2.10
CA ALA A 41 -22.35 0.35 2.52
C ALA A 41 -22.57 -0.29 3.89
N LEU A 42 -23.05 0.49 4.86
CA LEU A 42 -23.42 0.06 6.20
C LEU A 42 -24.95 0.06 6.31
N SER A 43 -25.51 -1.12 6.56
CA SER A 43 -26.95 -1.35 6.68
C SER A 43 -27.30 -1.72 8.12
N LEU A 44 -28.42 -1.20 8.61
CA LEU A 44 -29.01 -1.58 9.89
C LEU A 44 -30.50 -1.93 9.69
N PRO A 45 -31.06 -2.86 10.47
CA PRO A 45 -32.49 -3.17 10.38
C PRO A 45 -33.34 -1.92 10.66
N GLY A 46 -34.21 -1.56 9.71
CA GLY A 46 -35.14 -0.43 9.87
C GLY A 46 -34.54 0.97 9.70
N GLU A 47 -33.26 1.09 9.32
CA GLU A 47 -32.63 2.39 9.04
C GLU A 47 -32.18 2.51 7.57
N ALA A 48 -31.98 3.76 7.12
CA ALA A 48 -31.41 4.04 5.81
C ALA A 48 -29.95 3.54 5.73
N VAL A 49 -29.58 3.00 4.57
CA VAL A 49 -28.21 2.53 4.32
C VAL A 49 -27.27 3.73 4.21
N LEU A 50 -26.18 3.70 4.99
CA LEU A 50 -25.12 4.70 4.91
C LEU A 50 -24.06 4.23 3.91
N THR A 51 -23.60 5.13 3.03
CA THR A 51 -22.53 4.85 2.07
C THR A 51 -21.39 5.85 2.17
N ALA A 52 -20.18 5.38 1.87
CA ALA A 52 -18.97 6.21 1.84
C ALA A 52 -17.93 5.60 0.89
N THR A 53 -17.03 6.44 0.40
CA THR A 53 -15.82 6.05 -0.32
C THR A 53 -14.57 6.29 0.55
N ALA A 54 -13.47 5.66 0.19
CA ALA A 54 -12.19 5.89 0.85
C ALA A 54 -11.72 7.34 0.67
N ALA A 55 -11.13 7.89 1.73
CA ALA A 55 -10.60 9.26 1.74
C ALA A 55 -9.20 9.30 1.13
N ARG A 56 -9.14 9.56 -0.18
CA ARG A 56 -7.90 9.58 -0.96
C ARG A 56 -7.08 10.86 -0.85
N SER A 57 -7.72 12.01 -0.69
CA SER A 57 -7.04 13.31 -0.72
C SER A 57 -7.28 14.10 0.56
N GLY A 58 -6.35 15.00 0.88
CA GLY A 58 -6.44 15.87 2.04
C GLY A 58 -6.14 15.16 3.37
N PRO A 59 -6.38 15.86 4.50
CA PRO A 59 -6.15 15.31 5.82
C PRO A 59 -6.99 14.05 6.05
N VAL A 60 -6.52 13.18 6.95
CA VAL A 60 -7.31 12.03 7.39
C VAL A 60 -8.62 12.55 7.99
N PRO A 61 -9.80 12.07 7.56
CA PRO A 61 -11.07 12.49 8.15
C PRO A 61 -11.07 12.25 9.66
N GLU A 62 -11.55 13.21 10.44
CA GLU A 62 -11.59 13.05 11.90
C GLU A 62 -12.58 11.93 12.27
N PRO A 63 -12.10 10.82 12.86
CA PRO A 63 -12.98 9.73 13.26
C PRO A 63 -13.68 10.05 14.58
N HIS A 64 -14.83 9.42 14.81
CA HIS A 64 -15.54 9.51 16.10
C HIS A 64 -14.59 9.12 17.26
N PRO A 65 -14.62 9.77 18.44
CA PRO A 65 -13.65 9.54 19.51
C PRO A 65 -13.49 8.06 19.94
N LEU A 66 -14.58 7.29 19.94
CA LEU A 66 -14.52 5.84 20.22
C LEU A 66 -13.82 5.05 19.12
N VAL A 67 -13.96 5.46 17.85
CA VAL A 67 -13.26 4.86 16.71
C VAL A 67 -11.78 5.22 16.78
N ARG A 68 -11.45 6.50 17.04
CA ARG A 68 -10.07 6.96 17.26
C ARG A 68 -9.35 6.11 18.30
N LYS A 69 -9.98 5.89 19.47
CA LYS A 69 -9.41 5.06 20.54
C LYS A 69 -9.10 3.62 20.10
N VAL A 70 -9.91 3.03 19.23
CA VAL A 70 -9.65 1.69 18.69
C VAL A 70 -8.46 1.73 17.73
N LEU A 71 -8.45 2.68 16.79
CA LEU A 71 -7.38 2.83 15.80
C LEU A 71 -6.02 3.12 16.46
N ASP A 72 -5.99 4.00 17.46
CA ASP A 72 -4.77 4.34 18.21
C ASP A 72 -4.23 3.14 19.00
N GLY A 73 -5.11 2.23 19.44
CA GLY A 73 -4.75 1.00 20.15
C GLY A 73 -4.25 -0.14 19.25
N LEU A 74 -4.28 0.00 17.93
CA LEU A 74 -3.80 -1.04 17.01
C LEU A 74 -2.27 -1.15 17.05
N GLY A 75 -1.77 -2.36 17.30
CA GLY A 75 -0.35 -2.69 17.16
C GLY A 75 0.05 -3.00 15.71
N PRO A 76 1.35 -3.17 15.43
CA PRO A 76 1.87 -3.39 14.07
C PRO A 76 1.32 -4.63 13.35
N ALA A 77 0.79 -5.61 14.08
CA ALA A 77 0.13 -6.78 13.50
C ALA A 77 -1.28 -6.50 12.94
N GLN A 78 -1.85 -5.32 13.21
CA GLN A 78 -3.21 -4.94 12.82
C GLN A 78 -3.28 -3.58 12.13
N ARG A 79 -2.20 -2.79 12.18
CA ARG A 79 -2.15 -1.42 11.67
C ARG A 79 -1.73 -1.41 10.21
N ASP A 80 -2.63 -1.12 9.28
CA ASP A 80 -2.26 -0.92 7.87
C ASP A 80 -1.83 0.53 7.61
N ARG A 81 -1.09 0.76 6.51
CA ARG A 81 -0.65 2.12 6.08
C ARG A 81 -1.81 3.11 5.86
N HIS A 82 -3.02 2.59 5.63
CA HIS A 82 -4.23 3.35 5.31
C HIS A 82 -5.13 3.66 6.51
N VAL A 83 -4.64 3.48 7.75
CA VAL A 83 -5.43 3.71 8.97
C VAL A 83 -6.15 5.06 8.95
N GLY A 84 -7.45 5.02 9.23
CA GLY A 84 -8.31 6.20 9.31
C GLY A 84 -8.93 6.65 7.97
N ARG A 85 -8.46 6.16 6.82
CA ARG A 85 -8.93 6.62 5.49
C ARG A 85 -9.95 5.70 4.82
N CYS A 86 -10.10 4.47 5.28
CA CYS A 86 -11.02 3.51 4.69
C CYS A 86 -12.50 3.91 4.92
N PRO A 87 -13.42 3.60 3.99
CA PRO A 87 -14.84 3.98 4.10
C PRO A 87 -15.52 3.38 5.34
N GLU A 88 -15.07 2.23 5.83
CA GLU A 88 -15.56 1.58 7.05
C GLU A 88 -15.39 2.48 8.28
N VAL A 89 -14.24 3.18 8.39
CA VAL A 89 -13.97 4.13 9.48
C VAL A 89 -14.98 5.27 9.45
N THR A 90 -15.22 5.83 8.26
CA THR A 90 -16.18 6.92 8.04
C THR A 90 -17.60 6.50 8.39
N LEU A 91 -18.05 5.32 7.93
CA LEU A 91 -19.40 4.83 8.16
C LEU A 91 -19.68 4.52 9.62
N VAL A 92 -18.76 3.82 10.29
CA VAL A 92 -18.87 3.55 11.73
C VAL A 92 -18.87 4.86 12.50
N SER A 93 -17.96 5.79 12.17
CA SER A 93 -17.91 7.10 12.85
C SER A 93 -19.22 7.88 12.69
N ARG A 94 -19.75 8.00 11.47
CA ARG A 94 -21.03 8.68 11.21
C ARG A 94 -22.17 8.07 12.00
N ARG A 95 -22.24 6.72 12.06
CA ARG A 95 -23.28 6.04 12.84
C ARG A 95 -23.15 6.30 14.34
N LEU A 96 -21.94 6.28 14.89
CA LEU A 96 -21.73 6.55 16.31
C LEU A 96 -22.04 8.01 16.67
N THR A 97 -21.66 8.95 15.82
CA THR A 97 -22.03 10.37 15.97
C THR A 97 -23.54 10.56 15.94
N ALA A 98 -24.24 9.99 14.94
CA ALA A 98 -25.70 10.12 14.83
C ALA A 98 -26.47 9.48 16.00
N ALA A 99 -25.85 8.55 16.73
CA ALA A 99 -26.42 7.91 17.90
C ALA A 99 -25.95 8.54 19.23
N ASP A 100 -25.21 9.65 19.18
CA ASP A 100 -24.60 10.32 20.34
C ASP A 100 -23.86 9.35 21.28
N ALA A 101 -23.16 8.37 20.70
CA ALA A 101 -22.55 7.29 21.47
C ALA A 101 -21.27 7.76 22.17
N SER A 102 -21.29 7.87 23.51
CA SER A 102 -20.11 8.26 24.30
C SER A 102 -19.40 7.10 24.99
N SER A 103 -19.95 5.88 24.91
CA SER A 103 -19.38 4.67 25.51
C SER A 103 -19.39 3.46 24.55
N ASN A 104 -18.52 2.47 24.79
CA ASN A 104 -18.51 1.22 24.02
C ASN A 104 -19.86 0.47 24.08
N GLY A 105 -20.59 0.56 25.21
CA GLY A 105 -21.92 -0.06 25.35
C GLY A 105 -22.96 0.60 24.45
N GLN A 106 -22.99 1.93 24.40
CA GLN A 106 -23.84 2.68 23.46
C GLN A 106 -23.44 2.42 22.02
N ALA A 107 -22.14 2.38 21.71
CA ALA A 107 -21.65 2.11 20.36
C ALA A 107 -22.10 0.73 19.84
N ARG A 108 -21.94 -0.33 20.65
CA ARG A 108 -22.42 -1.68 20.29
C ARG A 108 -23.94 -1.76 20.17
N ARG A 109 -24.67 -0.98 20.98
CA ARG A 109 -26.14 -0.87 20.85
C ARG A 109 -26.52 -0.18 19.54
N ALA A 110 -25.87 0.94 19.21
CA ALA A 110 -26.12 1.70 18.00
C ALA A 110 -25.80 0.90 16.72
N LEU A 111 -24.85 -0.03 16.79
CA LEU A 111 -24.43 -0.91 15.70
C LEU A 111 -25.04 -2.32 15.79
N LYS A 112 -26.01 -2.55 16.67
CA LYS A 112 -26.60 -3.87 16.86
C LYS A 112 -27.28 -4.36 15.57
N GLY A 113 -26.82 -5.49 15.05
CA GLY A 113 -27.33 -6.07 13.81
C GLY A 113 -26.83 -5.36 12.54
N ALA A 114 -25.90 -4.42 12.67
CA ALA A 114 -25.31 -3.73 11.53
C ALA A 114 -24.50 -4.70 10.65
N ARG A 115 -24.61 -4.50 9.35
CA ARG A 115 -23.85 -5.25 8.34
C ARG A 115 -23.17 -4.31 7.36
N ILE A 116 -21.93 -4.61 7.01
CA ILE A 116 -21.13 -3.80 6.09
C ILE A 116 -20.70 -4.62 4.87
N THR A 117 -20.80 -4.02 3.70
CA THR A 117 -20.19 -4.52 2.45
C THR A 117 -19.16 -3.50 1.98
N THR A 118 -18.11 -3.96 1.30
CA THR A 118 -17.14 -3.09 0.63
C THR A 118 -16.89 -3.62 -0.77
N ARG A 119 -16.79 -2.72 -1.75
CA ARG A 119 -16.58 -3.05 -3.15
C ARG A 119 -15.45 -2.20 -3.74
N HIS A 120 -14.73 -2.79 -4.67
CA HIS A 120 -13.72 -2.08 -5.46
C HIS A 120 -14.38 -1.12 -6.43
N ILE A 121 -13.80 0.07 -6.57
CA ILE A 121 -14.07 1.00 -7.65
C ILE A 121 -12.75 1.15 -8.42
N ARG A 122 -12.75 0.61 -9.63
CA ARG A 122 -11.61 0.55 -10.55
C ARG A 122 -11.91 1.29 -11.85
N GLU A 123 -10.93 1.35 -12.74
CA GLU A 123 -11.13 1.85 -14.10
C GLU A 123 -12.17 1.01 -14.85
N ASP A 124 -12.78 1.62 -15.86
CA ASP A 124 -13.69 0.90 -16.74
C ASP A 124 -12.93 -0.23 -17.47
N GLY A 125 -13.55 -1.40 -17.56
CA GLY A 125 -12.92 -2.61 -18.10
C GLY A 125 -12.03 -3.39 -17.13
N ASP A 126 -11.77 -2.89 -15.90
CA ASP A 126 -11.11 -3.68 -14.86
C ASP A 126 -12.08 -4.75 -14.31
N PRO A 127 -11.76 -6.06 -14.40
CA PRO A 127 -12.63 -7.13 -13.94
C PRO A 127 -12.86 -7.13 -12.42
N GLN A 128 -12.03 -6.43 -11.64
CA GLN A 128 -12.27 -6.23 -10.21
C GLN A 128 -13.28 -5.11 -9.92
N HIS A 129 -13.69 -4.30 -10.90
CA HIS A 129 -14.65 -3.23 -10.66
C HIS A 129 -15.98 -3.80 -10.14
N GLY A 130 -16.48 -3.28 -9.02
CA GLY A 130 -17.74 -3.72 -8.42
C GLY A 130 -17.66 -5.04 -7.62
N GLU A 131 -16.55 -5.78 -7.73
CA GLU A 131 -16.30 -6.97 -6.92
C GLU A 131 -16.12 -6.60 -5.44
N TYR A 132 -16.40 -7.57 -4.57
CA TYR A 132 -16.26 -7.38 -3.14
C TYR A 132 -14.80 -7.19 -2.75
N ALA A 133 -14.53 -6.09 -2.06
CA ALA A 133 -13.24 -5.79 -1.47
C ALA A 133 -13.18 -6.35 -0.05
N ARG A 134 -12.06 -6.98 0.30
CA ARG A 134 -11.79 -7.38 1.68
C ARG A 134 -11.43 -6.17 2.54
N HIS A 135 -11.89 -6.16 3.78
CA HIS A 135 -11.48 -5.15 4.76
C HIS A 135 -10.01 -5.31 5.11
N CYS A 136 -9.28 -4.20 5.22
CA CYS A 136 -7.91 -4.23 5.74
C CYS A 136 -7.87 -4.76 7.20
N HIS A 137 -6.69 -5.07 7.73
CA HIS A 137 -6.53 -5.56 9.11
C HIS A 137 -7.07 -4.57 10.13
N SER A 138 -6.82 -3.28 9.91
CA SER A 138 -7.28 -2.23 10.81
C SER A 138 -8.80 -2.13 10.84
N CYS A 139 -9.45 -2.18 9.67
CA CYS A 139 -10.91 -2.16 9.59
C CYS A 139 -11.52 -3.47 10.09
N THR A 140 -10.87 -4.61 9.86
CA THR A 140 -11.31 -5.90 10.43
C THR A 140 -11.31 -5.84 11.96
N ALA A 141 -10.23 -5.33 12.58
CA ALA A 141 -10.16 -5.14 14.02
C ALA A 141 -11.24 -4.18 14.54
N LEU A 142 -11.45 -3.06 13.84
CA LEU A 142 -12.47 -2.06 14.16
C LEU A 142 -13.90 -2.65 14.12
N LEU A 143 -14.25 -3.33 13.04
CA LEU A 143 -15.57 -3.92 12.84
C LEU A 143 -15.85 -5.00 13.89
N ASN A 144 -14.86 -5.85 14.19
CA ASN A 144 -14.96 -6.86 15.24
C ASN A 144 -15.15 -6.23 16.63
N HIS A 145 -14.44 -5.15 16.95
CA HIS A 145 -14.55 -4.45 18.24
C HIS A 145 -15.98 -3.96 18.52
N PHE A 146 -16.65 -3.43 17.48
CA PHE A 146 -18.00 -2.90 17.56
C PHE A 146 -19.10 -3.90 17.22
N GLY A 147 -18.76 -5.13 16.78
CA GLY A 147 -19.72 -6.17 16.45
C GLY A 147 -20.47 -5.96 15.13
N VAL A 148 -19.85 -5.25 14.17
CA VAL A 148 -20.41 -5.05 12.82
C VAL A 148 -20.05 -6.26 11.96
N ARG A 149 -21.06 -6.88 11.34
CA ARG A 149 -20.86 -8.07 10.50
C ARG A 149 -20.41 -7.68 9.09
N SER A 150 -19.25 -8.17 8.66
CA SER A 150 -18.85 -8.10 7.25
C SER A 150 -19.71 -9.03 6.39
N ILE A 151 -20.14 -8.56 5.22
CA ILE A 151 -20.74 -9.37 4.17
C ILE A 151 -19.77 -9.34 2.98
N SER A 152 -19.14 -10.49 2.72
CA SER A 152 -18.35 -10.76 1.53
C SER A 152 -18.69 -12.17 1.02
N PRO A 153 -18.79 -12.40 -0.30
CA PRO A 153 -19.06 -13.72 -0.88
C PRO A 153 -17.88 -14.70 -0.72
N VAL A 154 -16.71 -14.22 -0.28
CA VAL A 154 -15.63 -15.09 0.17
C VAL A 154 -15.99 -15.58 1.58
N THR A 155 -16.57 -16.77 1.62
CA THR A 155 -16.98 -17.53 2.80
C THR A 155 -15.92 -17.45 3.92
N ASP A 156 -16.34 -17.10 5.14
CA ASP A 156 -15.56 -17.13 6.40
C ASP A 156 -14.37 -16.16 6.59
N ALA A 157 -14.38 -14.96 5.99
CA ALA A 157 -13.32 -13.96 6.18
C ALA A 157 -13.37 -13.14 7.51
N THR A 158 -14.23 -13.47 8.48
CA THR A 158 -14.03 -12.99 9.87
C THR A 158 -12.98 -13.83 10.62
N THR A 159 -12.65 -15.01 10.11
CA THR A 159 -11.66 -15.90 10.69
C THR A 159 -10.30 -15.61 10.06
N ALA A 160 -9.56 -14.73 10.75
CA ALA A 160 -8.11 -14.62 10.64
C ALA A 160 -7.55 -14.31 9.25
N LEU A 161 -7.45 -13.00 8.96
CA LEU A 161 -6.20 -12.44 8.40
C LEU A 161 -5.05 -12.70 9.39
N ARG A 162 -4.76 -13.97 9.68
CA ARG A 162 -3.52 -14.36 10.33
C ARG A 162 -2.54 -14.46 9.19
N LEU A 163 -1.66 -13.47 9.08
CA LEU A 163 -0.30 -13.76 8.64
C LEU A 163 0.10 -15.07 9.33
N PRO A 164 0.73 -16.04 8.63
CA PRO A 164 1.40 -17.12 9.34
C PRO A 164 2.21 -16.47 10.47
N VAL A 165 2.17 -17.03 11.69
CA VAL A 165 2.91 -16.45 12.81
C VAL A 165 4.37 -16.40 12.38
N LEU A 166 4.82 -15.24 11.92
CA LEU A 166 6.17 -15.02 11.46
C LEU A 166 7.03 -15.08 12.71
N LYS A 167 7.66 -16.23 12.92
CA LYS A 167 8.56 -16.47 14.05
C LYS A 167 9.83 -15.64 13.81
N GLY A 168 9.87 -14.44 14.36
CA GLY A 168 11.05 -13.57 14.26
C GLY A 168 10.83 -12.22 14.95
N LYS A 169 11.87 -11.69 15.59
CA LYS A 169 11.86 -10.29 16.06
C LYS A 169 11.82 -9.36 14.84
N ALA A 170 11.12 -8.24 14.95
CA ALA A 170 11.18 -7.19 13.93
C ALA A 170 12.65 -6.82 13.66
N ALA A 171 13.00 -6.62 12.39
CA ALA A 171 14.35 -6.21 12.01
C ALA A 171 14.74 -4.92 12.76
N THR A 172 16.00 -4.83 13.19
CA THR A 172 16.54 -3.64 13.89
C THR A 172 17.53 -2.94 12.97
N GLY A 173 17.40 -1.62 12.78
CA GLY A 173 18.34 -0.80 11.99
C GLY A 173 18.33 -0.99 10.47
N GLY A 174 19.23 -0.28 9.77
CA GLY A 174 19.33 -0.22 8.31
C GLY A 174 20.17 -1.34 7.66
N GLU A 175 21.31 -1.72 8.25
CA GLU A 175 22.13 -2.85 7.77
C GLU A 175 21.39 -4.19 7.89
N GLY A 176 20.58 -4.35 8.95
CA GLY A 176 19.73 -5.53 9.12
C GLY A 176 18.62 -5.63 8.09
N THR A 177 18.10 -4.51 7.58
CA THR A 177 17.02 -4.51 6.58
C THR A 177 17.51 -5.03 5.23
N ALA A 178 18.70 -4.60 4.77
CA ALA A 178 19.25 -5.08 3.51
C ALA A 178 19.45 -6.60 3.51
N ALA A 179 20.05 -7.15 4.57
CA ALA A 179 20.24 -8.60 4.73
C ALA A 179 18.91 -9.37 4.75
N VAL A 180 17.86 -8.82 5.38
CA VAL A 180 16.52 -9.42 5.39
C VAL A 180 15.91 -9.43 3.99
N VAL A 181 16.06 -8.36 3.21
CA VAL A 181 15.56 -8.26 1.84
C VAL A 181 16.27 -9.26 0.93
N GLU A 182 17.59 -9.33 0.96
CA GLU A 182 18.35 -10.29 0.15
C GLU A 182 17.93 -11.73 0.47
N GLN A 183 17.83 -12.07 1.76
CA GLN A 183 17.40 -13.42 2.12
C GLN A 183 15.95 -13.70 1.73
N ALA A 184 15.04 -12.71 1.79
CA ALA A 184 13.67 -12.87 1.34
C ALA A 184 13.58 -13.09 -0.19
N LEU A 185 14.45 -12.41 -0.96
CA LEU A 185 14.57 -12.60 -2.40
C LEU A 185 15.09 -14.02 -2.73
N VAL A 186 16.15 -14.46 -2.06
CA VAL A 186 16.69 -15.83 -2.22
C VAL A 186 15.64 -16.88 -1.85
N ASP A 187 14.93 -16.70 -0.74
CA ASP A 187 13.83 -17.60 -0.32
C ASP A 187 12.70 -17.64 -1.36
N ALA A 188 12.48 -16.55 -2.11
CA ALA A 188 11.52 -16.46 -3.21
C ALA A 188 12.03 -17.05 -4.54
N GLY A 189 13.27 -17.55 -4.58
CA GLY A 189 13.89 -18.14 -5.76
C GLY A 189 14.66 -17.16 -6.65
N TRP A 190 15.03 -15.98 -6.12
CA TRP A 190 15.90 -15.04 -6.85
C TRP A 190 17.37 -15.49 -6.80
N GLU A 191 18.07 -15.30 -7.91
CA GLU A 191 19.51 -15.43 -8.03
C GLU A 191 20.09 -14.29 -8.90
N PRO A 192 21.33 -13.84 -8.65
CA PRO A 192 21.97 -12.81 -9.47
C PRO A 192 22.05 -13.20 -10.95
N GLY A 193 21.68 -12.28 -11.85
CA GLY A 193 21.72 -12.51 -13.29
C GLY A 193 20.52 -13.28 -13.86
N ARG A 194 19.51 -13.56 -13.04
CA ARG A 194 18.23 -14.15 -13.47
C ARG A 194 17.60 -13.35 -14.62
N ARG A 195 16.98 -14.09 -15.55
CA ARG A 195 16.24 -13.57 -16.71
C ARG A 195 14.84 -14.20 -16.76
N ALA A 196 13.81 -13.50 -16.33
CA ALA A 196 12.43 -13.96 -16.43
C ALA A 196 11.98 -13.89 -17.89
N GLU A 197 11.73 -15.05 -18.51
CA GLU A 197 11.32 -15.14 -19.92
C GLU A 197 9.98 -14.43 -20.18
N GLU A 198 9.10 -14.39 -19.17
CA GLU A 198 7.78 -13.75 -19.26
C GLU A 198 7.86 -12.23 -19.37
N SER A 199 9.00 -11.61 -19.01
CA SER A 199 9.18 -10.16 -19.06
C SER A 199 8.92 -9.56 -20.44
N VAL A 200 9.35 -10.25 -21.50
CA VAL A 200 9.15 -9.82 -22.90
C VAL A 200 7.66 -9.89 -23.27
N ILE A 201 6.98 -10.96 -22.84
CA ILE A 201 5.55 -11.16 -23.09
C ILE A 201 4.74 -10.05 -22.39
N TRP A 202 5.03 -9.78 -21.12
CA TRP A 202 4.37 -8.69 -20.38
C TRP A 202 4.58 -7.33 -21.01
N ALA A 203 5.82 -7.04 -21.46
CA ALA A 203 6.11 -5.78 -22.12
C ALA A 203 5.31 -5.62 -23.42
N ALA A 204 5.18 -6.69 -24.21
CA ALA A 204 4.36 -6.70 -25.42
C ALA A 204 2.87 -6.53 -25.08
N GLU A 205 2.35 -7.25 -24.09
CA GLU A 205 0.95 -7.16 -23.66
C GLU A 205 0.60 -5.74 -23.16
N LEU A 206 1.44 -5.14 -22.32
CA LEU A 206 1.22 -3.79 -21.81
C LEU A 206 1.25 -2.74 -22.94
N ARG A 207 2.21 -2.84 -23.86
CA ARG A 207 2.32 -1.92 -25.02
C ARG A 207 1.12 -2.03 -25.97
N ASN A 208 0.57 -3.24 -26.11
CA ASN A 208 -0.59 -3.49 -26.97
C ASN A 208 -1.93 -3.22 -26.27
N HIS A 209 -1.93 -3.01 -24.95
CA HIS A 209 -3.15 -2.75 -24.19
C HIS A 209 -3.57 -1.28 -24.27
N LEU A 210 -4.86 -1.08 -24.54
CA LEU A 210 -5.56 0.18 -24.36
C LEU A 210 -6.68 -0.02 -23.35
N SER A 211 -6.75 0.88 -22.35
CA SER A 211 -7.93 0.93 -21.48
C SER A 211 -9.20 1.20 -22.29
N SER A 212 -10.38 0.96 -21.72
CA SER A 212 -11.67 1.24 -22.38
C SER A 212 -11.82 2.70 -22.86
N LEU A 213 -11.10 3.62 -22.25
CA LEU A 213 -11.06 5.04 -22.62
C LEU A 213 -9.88 5.41 -23.54
N GLY A 214 -9.15 4.43 -24.07
CA GLY A 214 -8.07 4.62 -25.03
C GLY A 214 -6.72 5.04 -24.44
N HIS A 215 -6.52 5.00 -23.12
CA HIS A 215 -5.21 5.28 -22.52
C HIS A 215 -4.27 4.09 -22.70
N PRO A 216 -3.07 4.28 -23.29
CA PRO A 216 -2.04 3.26 -23.35
C PRO A 216 -1.18 3.27 -22.10
N HIS A 217 -0.57 2.12 -21.81
CA HIS A 217 0.56 2.04 -20.88
C HIS A 217 1.82 2.65 -21.49
N VAL A 218 2.71 3.07 -20.60
CA VAL A 218 4.12 3.30 -20.95
C VAL A 218 4.95 2.18 -20.32
N VAL A 219 5.92 1.66 -21.06
CA VAL A 219 6.91 0.70 -20.58
C VAL A 219 8.27 1.37 -20.58
N VAL A 220 8.71 1.84 -19.42
CA VAL A 220 10.01 2.47 -19.22
C VAL A 220 11.11 1.41 -19.10
N ALA A 221 12.34 1.74 -19.51
CA ALA A 221 13.46 0.80 -19.50
C ALA A 221 13.76 0.22 -18.11
N ALA A 222 13.60 1.01 -17.06
CA ALA A 222 13.76 0.54 -15.68
C ALA A 222 12.75 -0.56 -15.31
N ALA A 223 11.52 -0.51 -15.85
CA ALA A 223 10.53 -1.55 -15.64
C ALA A 223 10.96 -2.86 -16.30
N GLU A 224 11.42 -2.81 -17.55
CA GLU A 224 11.90 -4.00 -18.27
C GLU A 224 13.07 -4.68 -17.55
N GLN A 225 14.03 -3.90 -17.04
CA GLN A 225 15.15 -4.43 -16.25
C GLN A 225 14.66 -5.11 -14.96
N LEU A 226 13.72 -4.49 -14.24
CA LEU A 226 13.16 -5.09 -13.02
C LEU A 226 12.32 -6.33 -13.30
N TRP A 227 11.56 -6.38 -14.40
CA TRP A 227 10.80 -7.56 -14.78
C TRP A 227 11.73 -8.70 -15.21
N GLU A 228 12.77 -8.40 -15.95
CA GLU A 228 13.79 -9.37 -16.36
C GLU A 228 14.47 -9.98 -15.14
N GLU A 229 14.83 -9.19 -14.13
CA GLU A 229 15.54 -9.71 -12.95
C GLU A 229 14.59 -10.34 -11.91
N PHE A 230 13.47 -9.67 -11.59
CA PHE A 230 12.59 -10.02 -10.46
C PHE A 230 11.22 -10.56 -10.87
N GLY A 231 10.92 -10.66 -12.17
CA GLY A 231 9.61 -11.09 -12.66
C GLY A 231 9.16 -12.43 -12.10
N SER A 232 7.87 -12.55 -11.77
CA SER A 232 7.23 -13.76 -11.22
C SER A 232 7.63 -14.10 -9.78
N LEU A 233 8.52 -13.32 -9.14
CA LEU A 233 8.85 -13.51 -7.74
C LEU A 233 7.68 -13.10 -6.85
N THR A 234 7.45 -13.92 -5.82
CA THR A 234 6.59 -13.60 -4.69
C THR A 234 7.43 -13.56 -3.42
N VAL A 235 7.72 -12.36 -2.96
CA VAL A 235 8.58 -12.09 -1.80
C VAL A 235 7.73 -11.94 -0.55
N LEU A 236 7.97 -12.81 0.42
CA LEU A 236 7.18 -12.89 1.66
C LEU A 236 7.88 -12.17 2.82
N PRO A 237 7.12 -11.49 3.71
CA PRO A 237 7.67 -10.99 4.96
C PRO A 237 8.20 -12.13 5.83
N ARG A 238 9.32 -11.89 6.50
CA ARG A 238 9.99 -12.90 7.36
C ARG A 238 9.75 -12.69 8.86
N ALA A 239 9.23 -11.53 9.26
CA ALA A 239 8.96 -11.17 10.65
C ALA A 239 7.73 -10.26 10.77
N GLY A 240 7.24 -10.07 11.99
CA GLY A 240 6.23 -9.05 12.27
C GLY A 240 6.71 -7.64 11.92
N GLY A 241 5.76 -6.76 11.62
CA GLY A 241 6.06 -5.40 11.18
C GLY A 241 6.53 -4.47 12.28
N ARG A 242 7.24 -3.40 11.89
CA ARG A 242 7.71 -2.34 12.78
C ARG A 242 6.57 -1.42 13.19
N GLU A 243 5.87 -0.86 12.22
CA GLU A 243 4.76 0.08 12.45
C GLU A 243 3.47 -0.39 11.77
N HIS A 244 3.60 -0.91 10.56
CA HIS A 244 2.49 -1.43 9.79
C HIS A 244 2.55 -2.94 9.64
N VAL A 245 1.42 -3.54 9.27
CA VAL A 245 1.37 -4.93 8.82
C VAL A 245 2.32 -5.07 7.61
N PRO A 246 3.25 -6.04 7.61
CA PRO A 246 4.11 -6.30 6.46
C PRO A 246 3.33 -6.83 5.25
N CYS A 247 3.73 -6.41 4.06
CA CYS A 247 3.12 -6.84 2.79
C CYS A 247 3.97 -7.90 2.11
N GLN A 248 3.32 -8.93 1.56
CA GLN A 248 3.88 -9.69 0.45
C GLN A 248 3.99 -8.78 -0.76
N VAL A 249 5.05 -8.99 -1.56
CA VAL A 249 5.24 -8.31 -2.84
C VAL A 249 5.34 -9.35 -3.94
N THR A 250 4.50 -9.22 -4.95
CA THR A 250 4.56 -10.03 -6.17
C THR A 250 4.93 -9.14 -7.35
N VAL A 251 6.04 -9.44 -8.02
CA VAL A 251 6.46 -8.74 -9.25
C VAL A 251 5.77 -9.39 -10.44
N ALA A 252 4.60 -8.86 -10.77
CA ALA A 252 3.74 -9.34 -11.85
C ALA A 252 3.03 -8.13 -12.48
N PRO A 253 3.62 -7.49 -13.49
CA PRO A 253 3.19 -6.16 -13.96
C PRO A 253 1.79 -6.16 -14.57
N LEU A 254 1.31 -7.30 -15.10
CA LEU A 254 -0.07 -7.44 -15.59
C LEU A 254 -1.15 -7.28 -14.51
N ARG A 255 -0.80 -7.31 -13.22
CA ARG A 255 -1.72 -6.92 -12.15
C ARG A 255 -2.19 -5.47 -12.28
N GLY A 256 -1.42 -4.63 -12.98
CA GLY A 256 -1.78 -3.26 -13.32
C GLY A 256 -2.31 -3.08 -14.75
N LEU A 257 -2.68 -4.16 -15.46
CA LEU A 257 -3.11 -4.08 -16.87
C LEU A 257 -4.23 -3.06 -17.07
N HIS A 258 -5.21 -3.02 -16.17
CA HIS A 258 -6.36 -2.12 -16.29
C HIS A 258 -6.15 -0.75 -15.62
N TRP A 259 -4.92 -0.38 -15.26
CA TRP A 259 -4.61 0.83 -14.50
C TRP A 259 -3.91 1.91 -15.35
N ALA A 260 -4.04 1.82 -16.67
CA ALA A 260 -3.33 2.69 -17.61
C ALA A 260 -3.62 4.18 -17.38
N ARG A 261 -4.88 4.55 -17.10
CA ARG A 261 -5.22 5.95 -16.79
C ARG A 261 -4.69 6.35 -15.41
N THR A 262 -4.82 5.47 -14.42
CA THR A 262 -4.37 5.73 -13.04
C THR A 262 -2.89 6.03 -12.99
N LEU A 263 -2.07 5.20 -13.66
CA LEU A 263 -0.63 5.40 -13.73
C LEU A 263 -0.25 6.62 -14.56
N ARG A 264 -0.98 6.89 -15.66
CA ARG A 264 -0.79 8.12 -16.44
C ARG A 264 -1.07 9.38 -15.63
N ASP A 265 -2.19 9.44 -14.92
CA ASP A 265 -2.57 10.60 -14.10
C ASP A 265 -1.53 10.83 -12.99
N LEU A 266 -1.06 9.76 -12.34
CA LEU A 266 -0.02 9.87 -11.31
C LEU A 266 1.34 10.28 -11.89
N GLY A 267 1.73 9.71 -13.04
CA GLY A 267 2.96 10.07 -13.74
C GLY A 267 2.96 11.54 -14.15
N GLN A 268 1.86 12.05 -14.71
CA GLN A 268 1.70 13.47 -15.00
C GLN A 268 1.86 14.33 -13.75
N ALA A 269 1.19 13.96 -12.65
CA ALA A 269 1.32 14.67 -11.38
C ALA A 269 2.75 14.66 -10.82
N LEU A 270 3.53 13.61 -11.09
CA LEU A 270 4.94 13.48 -10.71
C LEU A 270 5.94 14.07 -11.72
N GLY A 271 5.50 14.42 -12.92
CA GLY A 271 6.38 14.85 -14.02
C GLY A 271 7.27 13.73 -14.54
N THR A 272 6.81 12.48 -14.51
CA THR A 272 7.53 11.28 -14.99
C THR A 272 6.59 10.30 -15.66
N GLU A 273 7.12 9.32 -16.38
CA GLU A 273 6.35 8.17 -16.84
C GLU A 273 6.39 7.05 -15.80
N LEU A 274 5.30 6.26 -15.72
CA LEU A 274 5.15 5.14 -14.80
C LEU A 274 4.74 3.88 -15.55
N SER A 275 5.39 2.76 -15.18
CA SER A 275 5.03 1.42 -15.63
C SER A 275 4.58 0.56 -14.44
N PRO A 276 3.60 -0.34 -14.62
CA PRO A 276 3.21 -1.26 -13.55
C PRO A 276 4.34 -2.22 -13.21
N LEU A 277 4.57 -2.49 -11.94
CA LEU A 277 5.63 -3.38 -11.46
C LEU A 277 5.06 -4.68 -10.87
N GLY A 278 3.92 -4.58 -10.18
CA GLY A 278 3.37 -5.71 -9.44
C GLY A 278 2.35 -5.27 -8.41
N GLU A 279 2.23 -6.03 -7.32
CA GLU A 279 1.28 -5.75 -6.25
C GLU A 279 1.95 -5.94 -4.89
N ALA A 280 1.64 -5.05 -3.95
CA ALA A 280 1.94 -5.20 -2.54
C ALA A 280 0.64 -5.39 -1.76
N GLY A 281 0.47 -6.54 -1.12
CA GLY A 281 -0.78 -6.87 -0.44
C GLY A 281 -0.58 -7.90 0.66
N HIS A 282 -1.67 -8.23 1.33
CA HIS A 282 -1.67 -9.18 2.43
C HIS A 282 -2.56 -10.36 2.07
N LEU A 283 -2.02 -11.37 1.39
CA LEU A 283 -2.59 -12.71 1.36
C LEU A 283 -1.53 -13.80 1.44
N GLY A 284 -1.97 -14.96 1.92
CA GLY A 284 -1.22 -16.20 1.78
C GLY A 284 -1.19 -16.68 0.32
N PRO A 285 -0.53 -17.82 0.06
CA PRO A 285 0.03 -18.19 -1.25
C PRO A 285 -0.96 -18.25 -2.44
N ASP A 286 -2.27 -18.31 -2.23
CA ASP A 286 -3.23 -18.73 -3.27
C ASP A 286 -4.33 -17.68 -3.66
N ALA A 287 -4.22 -16.40 -3.30
CA ALA A 287 -5.25 -15.41 -3.67
C ALA A 287 -4.76 -13.95 -3.82
N PRO A 288 -5.47 -13.08 -4.57
CA PRO A 288 -5.14 -11.64 -4.71
C PRO A 288 -5.41 -10.82 -3.44
N GLY A 289 -4.39 -10.08 -2.99
CA GLY A 289 -4.18 -9.54 -1.64
C GLY A 289 -5.35 -8.79 -0.97
N VAL A 290 -5.47 -8.88 0.36
CA VAL A 290 -6.25 -7.91 1.17
C VAL A 290 -5.43 -6.63 1.25
N GLY A 291 -6.09 -5.47 1.10
CA GLY A 291 -5.39 -4.17 1.18
C GLY A 291 -4.33 -3.98 0.09
N ALA A 292 -4.47 -4.68 -1.04
CA ALA A 292 -3.56 -4.64 -2.16
C ALA A 292 -3.39 -3.21 -2.72
N GLY A 293 -2.14 -2.77 -2.78
CA GLY A 293 -1.70 -1.62 -3.57
C GLY A 293 -0.97 -2.09 -4.82
N LEU A 294 -1.22 -1.43 -5.95
CA LEU A 294 -0.44 -1.64 -7.17
C LEU A 294 0.94 -1.02 -6.96
N LEU A 295 1.99 -1.76 -7.30
CA LEU A 295 3.34 -1.21 -7.40
C LEU A 295 3.59 -0.69 -8.81
N ALA A 296 4.23 0.46 -8.91
CA ALA A 296 4.67 1.06 -10.17
C ALA A 296 6.12 1.53 -10.05
N VAL A 297 6.78 1.68 -11.20
CA VAL A 297 8.16 2.16 -11.29
C VAL A 297 8.25 3.27 -12.33
N ASP A 298 9.10 4.27 -12.07
CA ASP A 298 9.39 5.32 -13.05
C ASP A 298 10.69 5.10 -13.82
N GLU A 299 11.02 6.06 -14.69
CA GLU A 299 12.22 6.04 -15.53
C GLU A 299 13.53 5.97 -14.73
N GLN A 300 13.53 6.43 -13.48
CA GLN A 300 14.71 6.39 -12.59
C GLN A 300 14.79 5.11 -11.76
N GLY A 301 13.83 4.19 -11.90
CA GLY A 301 13.76 2.96 -11.10
C GLY A 301 13.14 3.16 -9.72
N ARG A 302 12.59 4.34 -9.44
CA ARG A 302 11.93 4.63 -8.16
C ARG A 302 10.59 3.91 -8.09
N VAL A 303 10.26 3.35 -6.93
CA VAL A 303 9.07 2.52 -6.75
C VAL A 303 8.00 3.26 -5.97
N TYR A 304 6.77 3.15 -6.48
CA TYR A 304 5.56 3.74 -5.92
C TYR A 304 4.57 2.64 -5.57
N CYS A 305 3.72 2.90 -4.58
CA CYS A 305 2.59 2.06 -4.21
C CYS A 305 1.31 2.89 -4.32
N VAL A 306 0.32 2.39 -5.03
CA VAL A 306 -0.96 3.05 -5.32
C VAL A 306 -2.08 2.19 -4.75
N ASP A 307 -2.77 2.68 -3.72
CA ASP A 307 -3.88 1.96 -3.10
C ASP A 307 -5.17 2.81 -3.05
N HIS A 308 -6.24 2.20 -2.53
CA HIS A 308 -7.56 2.81 -2.47
C HIS A 308 -7.63 4.13 -1.67
N THR A 309 -6.60 4.44 -0.88
CA THR A 309 -6.52 5.62 -0.03
C THR A 309 -5.47 6.63 -0.44
N GLY A 310 -4.62 6.35 -1.43
CA GLY A 310 -3.59 7.30 -1.83
C GLY A 310 -2.46 6.73 -2.66
N ASP A 311 -1.51 7.62 -2.92
CA ASP A 311 -0.28 7.35 -3.66
C ASP A 311 0.90 7.50 -2.68
N TRP A 312 1.84 6.57 -2.76
CA TRP A 312 2.93 6.45 -1.81
C TRP A 312 4.25 6.23 -2.55
N PHE A 313 5.29 6.94 -2.14
CA PHE A 313 6.66 6.64 -2.52
C PHE A 313 7.19 5.52 -1.61
N ALA A 314 7.54 4.39 -2.22
CA ALA A 314 7.94 3.18 -1.51
C ALA A 314 9.46 3.06 -1.35
N GLY A 315 10.23 3.53 -2.34
CA GLY A 315 11.69 3.46 -2.30
C GLY A 315 12.36 4.05 -3.53
N GLU A 316 13.64 4.37 -3.41
CA GLU A 316 14.50 4.84 -4.52
C GLU A 316 14.77 3.73 -5.55
N ASP A 317 14.59 2.48 -5.14
CA ASP A 317 14.73 1.27 -5.95
C ASP A 317 13.82 0.15 -5.41
N LEU A 318 13.78 -1.00 -6.10
CA LEU A 318 12.97 -2.14 -5.65
C LEU A 318 13.42 -2.67 -4.28
N ARG A 319 14.71 -2.68 -3.96
CA ARG A 319 15.23 -3.23 -2.70
C ARG A 319 14.83 -2.41 -1.49
N SER A 320 14.92 -1.09 -1.59
CA SER A 320 14.45 -0.16 -0.56
C SER A 320 12.92 -0.23 -0.40
N ALA A 321 12.18 -0.37 -1.50
CA ALA A 321 10.73 -0.58 -1.44
C ALA A 321 10.36 -1.92 -0.76
N LEU A 322 11.04 -3.01 -1.12
CA LEU A 322 10.90 -4.30 -0.43
C LEU A 322 11.26 -4.17 1.05
N GLY A 323 12.33 -3.45 1.38
CA GLY A 323 12.72 -3.16 2.76
C GLY A 323 11.60 -2.52 3.54
N ALA A 324 10.91 -1.52 2.98
CA ALA A 324 9.80 -0.87 3.65
C ALA A 324 8.56 -1.78 3.77
N LEU A 325 8.17 -2.43 2.66
CA LEU A 325 6.96 -3.25 2.57
C LEU A 325 7.05 -4.54 3.40
N LEU A 326 8.17 -5.26 3.33
CA LEU A 326 8.39 -6.54 4.03
C LEU A 326 8.63 -6.37 5.54
N THR A 327 8.99 -5.17 5.98
CA THR A 327 9.22 -4.87 7.41
C THR A 327 8.13 -4.00 8.04
N GLY A 328 7.16 -3.55 7.25
CA GLY A 328 6.10 -2.66 7.73
C GLY A 328 6.63 -1.29 8.19
N THR A 329 7.66 -0.78 7.53
CA THR A 329 8.14 0.60 7.73
C THR A 329 7.20 1.56 6.98
N PRO A 330 6.89 2.76 7.51
CA PRO A 330 6.04 3.72 6.82
C PRO A 330 6.57 4.09 5.43
N LEU A 331 5.65 4.15 4.46
CA LEU A 331 5.93 4.74 3.15
C LEU A 331 5.72 6.25 3.21
N VAL A 332 6.36 7.00 2.31
CA VAL A 332 6.13 8.44 2.22
C VAL A 332 4.88 8.69 1.39
N ARG A 333 3.88 9.35 1.96
CA ARG A 333 2.68 9.73 1.22
C ARG A 333 2.99 10.83 0.22
N LEU A 334 2.47 10.72 -0.99
CA LEU A 334 2.54 11.74 -2.01
C LEU A 334 1.31 12.63 -1.90
N ASP A 335 1.45 13.75 -1.20
CA ASP A 335 0.41 14.76 -1.10
C ASP A 335 0.65 15.89 -2.14
N PRO A 336 -0.41 16.46 -2.71
CA PRO A 336 -0.29 17.58 -3.64
C PRO A 336 0.32 18.80 -2.92
N PRO A 337 0.97 19.72 -3.67
CA PRO A 337 1.41 20.98 -3.10
C PRO A 337 0.20 21.75 -2.54
N GLU A 338 0.42 22.47 -1.44
CA GLU A 338 -0.57 23.38 -0.84
C GLU A 338 -0.94 24.53 -1.78
#